data_AF-A0A838HW21-F1
#
_entry.id   AF-A0A838HW21-F1
#
_cell.length_a   1.000
_cell.length_b   1.000
_cell.length_c   1.000
_cell.angle_alpha   90.00
_cell.angle_beta   90.00
_cell.angle_gamma   90.00
#
_symmetry.space_group_name_H-M   'P 1'
#
loop_
_entity.id
_entity.type
_entity.pdbx_description
1 polymer ?
#
loop_
_entity_poly.entity_id
_entity_poly.type
_entity_poly.pdbx_seq_one_letter_code
_entity_poly.pdbx_strand_id
1 'polypeptide(L)'
;MTPDHYAVLEVASDADQRAVRAAYLRAMRASHPDHRPGDAVAADHARSANAAWAVLGDVSRRASYDRARSVADTGRLDARTTAHALRETAAAHAAYSPAGDRYRRAFHAASVKVGLALFLMGLVLLLAVGSL
;
A
#
# COMPACT_ATOMS: atom_id res chain seq x y z
N MET A 1 -11.09 -6.75 6.51
CA MET A 1 -10.18 -7.74 5.90
C MET A 1 -10.44 -9.05 6.65
N THR A 2 -11.05 -10.04 6.01
CA THR A 2 -11.40 -11.29 6.69
C THR A 2 -10.11 -12.01 7.10
N PRO A 3 -9.91 -12.31 8.39
CA PRO A 3 -8.71 -12.99 8.84
C PRO A 3 -8.60 -14.39 8.21
N ASP A 4 -7.38 -14.79 7.90
CA ASP A 4 -7.04 -16.14 7.41
C ASP A 4 -7.53 -17.22 8.38
N HIS A 5 -7.95 -18.37 7.86
CA HIS A 5 -8.42 -19.50 8.68
C HIS A 5 -7.36 -20.00 9.68
N TYR A 6 -6.07 -19.97 9.31
CA TYR A 6 -5.01 -20.32 10.25
C TYR A 6 -4.86 -19.28 11.36
N ALA A 7 -4.98 -17.99 11.02
CA ALA A 7 -4.96 -16.90 11.99
C ALA A 7 -6.17 -16.94 12.92
N VAL A 8 -7.36 -17.29 12.43
CA VAL A 8 -8.58 -17.47 13.24
C VAL A 8 -8.42 -18.58 14.27
N LEU A 9 -7.70 -19.66 13.93
CA LEU A 9 -7.40 -20.74 14.87
C LEU A 9 -6.09 -20.52 15.63
N GLU A 10 -5.41 -19.39 15.42
CA GLU A 10 -4.13 -19.06 16.06
C GLU A 10 -3.06 -20.15 15.89
N VAL A 11 -2.98 -20.73 14.70
CA VAL A 11 -1.99 -21.74 14.33
C VAL A 11 -1.17 -21.28 13.14
N ALA A 12 0.05 -21.80 13.03
CA ALA A 12 0.88 -21.58 11.85
C ALA A 12 0.29 -22.33 10.63
N SER A 13 0.58 -21.84 9.42
CA SER A 13 0.11 -22.46 8.17
C SER A 13 0.67 -23.86 7.93
N ASP A 14 1.83 -24.17 8.51
CA ASP A 14 2.49 -25.48 8.47
C ASP A 14 2.05 -26.44 9.59
N ALA A 15 1.12 -26.01 10.47
CA ALA A 15 0.65 -26.82 11.58
C ALA A 15 0.04 -28.15 11.11
N ASP A 16 0.33 -29.24 11.81
CA ASP A 16 -0.24 -30.54 11.48
C ASP A 16 -1.75 -30.61 11.76
N GLN A 17 -2.42 -31.63 11.22
CA GLN A 17 -3.88 -31.77 11.38
C GLN A 17 -4.30 -31.89 12.86
N ARG A 18 -3.42 -32.43 13.71
CA ARG A 18 -3.67 -32.59 15.14
C ARG A 18 -3.66 -31.22 15.84
N ALA A 19 -2.71 -30.36 15.52
CA ALA A 19 -2.61 -29.00 16.05
C ALA A 19 -3.82 -28.15 15.63
N VAL A 20 -4.23 -28.22 14.36
CA VAL A 20 -5.44 -27.54 13.86
C VAL A 20 -6.68 -28.00 14.64
N ARG A 21 -6.85 -29.31 14.83
CA ARG A 21 -7.97 -29.87 15.61
C ARG A 21 -7.93 -29.43 17.07
N ALA A 22 -6.76 -29.48 17.70
CA ALA A 22 -6.59 -29.06 19.08
C ALA A 22 -6.94 -27.57 19.25
N ALA A 23 -6.52 -26.72 18.31
CA ALA A 23 -6.82 -25.30 18.31
C ALA A 23 -8.31 -25.00 18.18
N TYR A 24 -8.98 -25.64 17.23
CA TYR A 24 -10.43 -25.56 17.09
C TYR A 24 -11.16 -25.94 18.38
N LEU A 25 -10.78 -27.06 19.00
CA LEU A 25 -11.40 -27.49 20.26
C LEU A 25 -11.14 -26.52 21.42
N ARG A 26 -9.99 -25.85 21.46
CA ARG A 26 -9.71 -24.80 22.46
C ARG A 26 -10.59 -23.57 22.21
N ALA A 27 -10.70 -23.13 20.96
CA ALA A 27 -11.53 -21.98 20.59
C ALA A 27 -13.01 -22.20 20.94
N MET A 28 -13.55 -23.39 20.67
CA MET A 28 -14.93 -23.74 21.03
C MET A 28 -15.15 -23.76 22.55
N ARG A 29 -14.23 -24.36 23.31
CA ARG A 29 -14.31 -24.36 24.78
C ARG A 29 -14.27 -22.94 25.37
N ALA A 30 -13.40 -22.08 24.83
CA ALA A 30 -13.31 -20.69 25.26
C ALA A 30 -14.54 -19.84 24.89
N SER A 31 -15.33 -20.29 23.92
CA SER A 31 -16.52 -19.60 23.41
C SER A 31 -17.83 -20.28 23.83
N HIS A 32 -17.77 -21.26 24.74
CA HIS A 32 -18.93 -22.08 25.09
C HIS A 32 -20.00 -21.27 25.84
N PRO A 33 -21.30 -21.37 25.46
CA PRO A 33 -22.37 -20.59 26.07
C PRO A 33 -22.57 -20.88 27.56
N ASP A 34 -22.23 -22.09 28.03
CA ASP A 34 -22.32 -22.43 29.47
C ASP A 34 -21.49 -21.51 30.36
N HIS A 35 -20.36 -21.00 29.84
CA HIS A 35 -19.46 -20.12 30.61
C HIS A 35 -19.56 -18.66 30.16
N ARG A 36 -20.11 -18.43 28.95
CA ARG A 36 -20.27 -17.12 28.33
C ARG A 36 -21.67 -16.94 27.73
N PRO A 37 -22.72 -16.97 28.56
CA PRO A 37 -24.09 -16.82 28.06
C PRO A 37 -24.32 -15.38 27.56
N GLY A 38 -24.87 -15.23 26.35
CA GLY A 38 -25.21 -13.92 25.78
C GLY A 38 -24.02 -13.09 25.31
N ASP A 39 -22.80 -13.61 25.34
CA ASP A 39 -21.61 -12.93 24.84
C ASP A 39 -21.57 -12.99 23.29
N ALA A 40 -21.93 -11.86 22.67
CA ALA A 40 -21.91 -11.74 21.21
C ALA A 40 -20.50 -11.91 20.63
N VAL A 41 -19.46 -11.47 21.34
CA VAL A 41 -18.07 -11.60 20.87
C VAL A 41 -17.64 -13.08 20.88
N ALA A 42 -17.99 -13.82 21.93
CA ALA A 42 -17.77 -15.26 21.98
C ALA A 42 -18.52 -16.00 20.87
N ALA A 43 -19.77 -15.61 20.59
CA ALA A 43 -20.52 -16.17 19.47
C ALA A 43 -19.86 -15.89 18.12
N ASP A 44 -19.33 -14.69 17.91
CA ASP A 44 -18.62 -14.29 16.68
C ASP A 44 -17.31 -15.06 16.50
N HIS A 45 -16.56 -15.24 17.59
CA HIS A 45 -15.36 -16.08 17.61
C HIS A 45 -15.69 -17.54 17.29
N ALA A 46 -16.76 -18.09 17.89
CA ALA A 46 -17.20 -19.44 17.60
C ALA A 46 -17.60 -19.62 16.12
N ARG A 47 -18.31 -18.64 15.54
CA ARG A 47 -18.67 -18.66 14.11
C ARG A 47 -17.44 -18.63 13.21
N SER A 48 -16.46 -17.79 13.54
CA SER A 48 -15.21 -17.68 12.77
C SER A 48 -14.41 -18.98 12.83
N ALA A 49 -14.26 -19.56 14.02
CA ALA A 49 -13.55 -20.82 14.22
C ALA A 49 -14.26 -22.01 13.56
N ASN A 50 -15.60 -22.03 13.52
CA ASN A 50 -16.37 -23.02 12.75
C ASN A 50 -16.10 -22.89 11.25
N ALA A 51 -16.08 -21.67 10.71
CA ALA A 51 -15.76 -21.43 9.30
C ALA A 51 -14.32 -21.87 8.96
N ALA A 52 -13.36 -21.58 9.84
CA ALA A 52 -11.98 -22.04 9.68
C ALA A 52 -11.88 -23.59 9.72
N TRP A 53 -12.57 -24.23 10.65
CA TRP A 53 -12.59 -25.69 10.76
C TRP A 53 -13.25 -26.37 9.56
N ALA A 54 -14.28 -25.76 8.95
CA ALA A 54 -14.93 -26.30 7.75
C ALA A 54 -13.99 -26.40 6.53
N VAL A 55 -12.90 -25.63 6.54
CA VAL A 55 -11.86 -25.63 5.50
C VAL A 55 -10.63 -26.42 5.94
N LEU A 56 -10.06 -26.10 7.11
CA LEU A 56 -8.80 -26.68 7.58
C LEU A 56 -8.97 -28.07 8.23
N GLY A 57 -10.18 -28.43 8.66
CA GLY A 57 -10.49 -29.70 9.32
C GLY A 57 -10.50 -30.90 8.36
N ASP A 58 -10.69 -30.66 7.06
CA ASP A 58 -10.62 -31.66 6.01
C ASP A 58 -9.34 -31.49 5.17
N VAL A 59 -8.61 -32.59 4.96
CA VAL A 59 -7.30 -32.54 4.29
C VAL A 59 -7.42 -32.09 2.82
N SER A 60 -8.48 -32.48 2.12
CA SER A 60 -8.68 -32.12 0.71
C SER A 60 -9.06 -30.64 0.55
N ARG A 61 -9.95 -30.15 1.43
CA ARG A 61 -10.32 -28.72 1.48
C ARG A 61 -9.15 -27.85 1.90
N ARG A 62 -8.37 -28.27 2.89
CA ARG A 62 -7.15 -27.59 3.32
C ARG A 62 -6.15 -27.48 2.17
N ALA A 63 -5.87 -28.58 1.47
CA ALA A 63 -4.97 -28.57 0.33
C ALA A 63 -5.46 -27.63 -0.80
N SER A 64 -6.76 -27.60 -1.05
CA SER A 64 -7.35 -26.69 -2.05
C SER A 64 -7.25 -25.22 -1.61
N TYR A 65 -7.47 -24.95 -0.33
CA TYR A 65 -7.29 -23.63 0.27
C TYR A 65 -5.84 -23.16 0.17
N ASP A 66 -4.88 -24.01 0.54
CA ASP A 66 -3.45 -23.69 0.52
C ASP A 66 -2.96 -23.40 -0.91
N ARG A 67 -3.46 -24.15 -1.92
CA ARG A 67 -3.18 -23.86 -3.34
C ARG A 67 -3.74 -22.51 -3.79
N ALA A 68 -4.98 -22.18 -3.42
CA ALA A 68 -5.57 -20.89 -3.78
C ALA A 68 -4.82 -19.73 -3.12
N ARG A 69 -4.40 -19.92 -1.86
CA ARG A 69 -3.58 -18.98 -1.10
C ARG A 69 -2.23 -18.74 -1.76
N SER A 70 -1.52 -19.78 -2.19
CA SER A 70 -0.18 -19.63 -2.75
C SER A 70 -0.21 -18.89 -4.09
N VAL A 71 -1.19 -19.18 -4.96
CA VAL A 71 -1.37 -18.45 -6.22
C VAL A 71 -1.65 -16.96 -5.97
N ALA A 72 -2.47 -16.63 -4.98
CA ALA A 72 -2.75 -15.25 -4.59
C ALA A 72 -1.51 -14.53 -4.06
N ASP A 73 -0.65 -15.22 -3.32
CA ASP A 73 0.60 -14.65 -2.80
C ASP A 73 1.61 -14.39 -3.93
N THR A 74 1.80 -15.35 -4.83
CA THR A 74 2.66 -15.18 -6.03
C THR A 74 2.20 -13.99 -6.86
N GLY A 75 0.91 -13.87 -7.16
CA GLY A 75 0.39 -12.73 -7.93
C GLY A 75 0.59 -11.37 -7.22
N ARG A 76 0.55 -11.34 -5.89
CA ARG A 76 0.86 -10.12 -5.11
C ARG A 76 2.34 -9.76 -5.15
N LEU A 77 3.23 -10.75 -5.16
CA LEU A 77 4.68 -10.52 -5.29
C LEU A 77 5.01 -9.95 -6.67
N ASP A 78 4.41 -10.47 -7.74
CA ASP A 78 4.59 -9.96 -9.11
C ASP A 78 4.10 -8.51 -9.25
N ALA A 79 2.91 -8.21 -8.71
CA ALA A 79 2.35 -6.86 -8.71
C ALA A 79 3.20 -5.86 -7.92
N ARG A 80 3.79 -6.28 -6.79
CA ARG A 80 4.69 -5.41 -6.01
C ARG A 80 6.00 -5.15 -6.71
N THR A 81 6.60 -6.19 -7.29
CA THR A 81 7.88 -6.09 -8.02
C THR A 81 7.73 -5.16 -9.23
N THR A 82 6.66 -5.34 -10.01
CA THR A 82 6.36 -4.48 -11.15
C THR A 82 6.07 -3.04 -10.73
N ALA A 83 5.29 -2.81 -9.67
CA ALA A 83 5.03 -1.47 -9.16
C ALA A 83 6.30 -0.77 -8.65
N HIS A 84 7.24 -1.51 -8.02
CA HIS A 84 8.54 -0.97 -7.61
C HIS A 84 9.38 -0.57 -8.82
N ALA A 85 9.52 -1.46 -9.81
CA ALA A 85 10.28 -1.19 -11.03
C ALA A 85 9.72 0.03 -11.79
N LEU A 86 8.39 0.14 -11.90
CA LEU A 86 7.74 1.30 -12.54
C LEU A 86 7.94 2.60 -11.77
N ARG A 87 7.98 2.56 -10.43
CA ARG A 87 8.28 3.75 -9.62
C ARG A 87 9.74 4.17 -9.76
N GLU A 88 10.65 3.21 -9.81
CA GLU A 88 12.07 3.47 -9.99
C GLU A 88 12.37 4.08 -11.37
N THR A 89 11.76 3.54 -12.43
CA THR A 89 11.89 4.10 -13.79
C THR A 89 11.25 5.48 -13.90
N ALA A 90 10.09 5.71 -13.29
CA ALA A 90 9.44 7.02 -13.24
C ALA A 90 10.29 8.04 -12.45
N ALA A 91 10.88 7.64 -11.33
CA ALA A 91 11.77 8.49 -10.54
C ALA A 91 13.06 8.83 -11.31
N ALA A 92 13.65 7.86 -12.03
CA ALA A 92 14.80 8.08 -12.89
C ALA A 92 14.48 9.05 -14.05
N HIS A 93 13.31 8.91 -14.68
CA HIS A 93 12.85 9.85 -15.70
C HIS A 93 12.58 11.25 -15.14
N ALA A 94 12.02 11.37 -13.94
CA ALA A 94 11.82 12.66 -13.28
C ALA A 94 13.15 13.33 -12.89
N ALA A 95 14.14 12.55 -12.46
CA ALA A 95 15.48 13.04 -12.11
C ALA A 95 16.26 13.53 -13.34
N TYR A 96 16.02 12.97 -14.53
CA TYR A 96 16.62 13.39 -15.79
C TYR A 96 15.68 14.33 -16.58
N SER A 97 15.53 15.57 -16.11
CA SER A 97 14.92 16.66 -16.90
C SER A 97 15.98 17.69 -17.33
N PRO A 98 16.72 17.45 -18.43
CA PRO A 98 17.80 18.35 -18.86
C PRO A 98 17.31 19.71 -19.39
N ALA A 99 15.99 19.89 -19.53
CA ALA A 99 15.36 21.09 -20.10
C ALA A 99 14.97 22.14 -19.05
N GLY A 100 14.58 21.76 -17.84
CA GLY A 100 14.01 22.71 -16.85
C GLY A 100 15.01 23.72 -16.29
N ASP A 101 16.20 23.26 -15.89
CA ASP A 101 17.17 24.08 -15.15
C ASP A 101 17.98 25.04 -16.03
N ARG A 102 18.14 24.70 -17.31
CA ARG A 102 18.80 25.58 -18.27
C ARG A 102 17.84 26.63 -18.80
N TYR A 103 16.58 26.27 -19.06
CA TYR A 103 15.56 27.21 -19.54
C TYR A 103 15.23 28.28 -18.50
N ARG A 104 15.04 27.90 -17.22
CA ARG A 104 14.77 28.87 -16.15
C ARG A 104 15.89 29.89 -15.95
N ARG A 105 17.16 29.46 -15.97
CA ARG A 105 18.32 30.35 -15.84
C ARG A 105 18.52 31.24 -17.07
N ALA A 106 18.33 30.70 -18.26
CA ALA A 106 18.40 31.46 -19.51
C ALA A 106 17.28 32.52 -19.60
N PHE A 107 16.04 32.16 -19.24
CA PHE A 107 14.91 33.10 -19.21
C PHE A 107 15.11 34.21 -18.18
N HIS A 108 15.57 33.89 -16.96
CA HIS A 108 15.82 34.89 -15.93
C HIS A 108 16.91 35.89 -16.33
N ALA A 109 18.00 35.41 -16.95
CA ALA A 109 19.07 36.28 -17.41
C ALA A 109 18.63 37.17 -18.58
N ALA A 110 17.77 36.66 -19.47
CA ALA A 110 17.22 37.43 -20.59
C ALA A 110 16.20 38.49 -20.11
N SER A 111 15.29 38.13 -19.19
CA SER A 111 14.25 39.03 -18.68
C SER A 111 14.81 40.19 -17.86
N VAL A 112 15.87 39.96 -17.07
CA VAL A 112 16.56 41.04 -16.33
C VAL A 112 17.23 42.02 -17.29
N LYS A 113 17.85 41.55 -18.37
CA LYS A 113 18.51 42.43 -19.37
C LYS A 113 17.50 43.30 -20.13
N VAL A 114 16.36 42.73 -20.54
CA VAL A 114 15.29 43.49 -21.21
C VAL A 114 14.67 44.50 -20.25
N GLY A 115 14.39 44.11 -18.99
CA GLY A 115 13.85 45.02 -17.98
C GLY A 115 14.78 46.20 -17.68
N LEU A 116 16.09 45.95 -17.55
CA LEU A 116 17.08 47.00 -17.32
C LEU A 116 17.19 47.97 -18.51
N ALA A 117 17.16 47.45 -19.75
CA ALA A 117 17.19 48.28 -20.95
C ALA A 117 15.97 49.21 -21.05
N LEU A 118 14.77 48.69 -20.75
CA LEU A 118 13.54 49.50 -20.73
C LEU A 118 13.56 50.54 -19.60
N PHE A 119 14.09 50.20 -18.42
CA PHE A 119 14.23 51.14 -17.31
C PHE A 119 15.19 52.29 -17.65
N LEU A 120 16.37 51.99 -18.21
CA LEU A 120 17.34 53.00 -18.61
C LEU A 120 16.80 53.87 -19.75
N MET A 121 16.08 53.30 -20.72
CA MET A 121 15.44 54.07 -21.79
C MET A 121 14.37 55.03 -21.24
N GLY A 122 13.56 54.58 -20.27
CA GLY A 122 12.60 55.43 -19.58
C GLY A 122 13.26 56.55 -18.76
N LEU A 123 14.39 56.26 -18.10
CA LEU A 123 15.16 57.25 -17.34
C LEU A 123 15.75 58.33 -18.27
N VAL A 124 16.30 57.93 -19.42
CA VAL A 124 16.80 58.88 -20.44
C VAL A 124 15.67 59.77 -20.96
N LEU A 125 14.50 59.20 -21.22
CA LEU A 125 13.33 59.97 -21.67
C LEU A 125 12.88 60.99 -20.61
N LEU A 126 12.89 60.60 -19.33
CA LEU A 126 12.50 61.47 -18.21
C LEU A 126 13.47 62.66 -18.05
N LEU A 127 14.78 62.40 -18.15
CA LEU A 127 15.80 63.45 -18.08
C LEU A 127 15.72 64.42 -19.28
N ALA A 128 15.37 63.91 -20.47
CA ALA A 128 15.22 64.72 -21.67
C ALA A 128 13.99 65.65 -21.61
N VAL A 129 12.89 65.24 -20.99
CA VAL A 129 11.67 66.05 -20.86
C VAL A 129 11.78 67.10 -19.74
N GLY A 130 12.54 66.85 -18.68
CA GLY A 130 12.75 67.80 -17.58
C GLY A 130 13.71 68.96 -17.88
N SER A 131 14.27 69.03 -19.09
CA SER A 131 15.24 70.05 -19.52
C SER A 131 14.68 71.04 -20.57
N LEU A 132 13.35 71.06 -20.76
CA LEU A 132 12.62 72.00 -21.61
C LEU A 132 11.73 72.91 -20.75
#